data_AF-A0A7S2VMG4-F1
#
_entry.id   AF-A0A7S2VMG4-F1
#
_cell.length_a   1.000
_cell.length_b   1.000
_cell.length_c   1.000
_cell.angle_alpha   90.00
_cell.angle_beta   90.00
_cell.angle_gamma   90.00
#
_symmetry.space_group_name_H-M   'P 1'
#
loop_
_entity.id
_entity.type
_entity.pdbx_description
1 polymer ?
#
loop_
_entity_poly.entity_id
_entity_poly.type
_entity_poly.pdbx_seq_one_letter_code
_entity_poly.pdbx_strand_id
1 'polypeptide(L)'
;GQLRGGAAAALAALGPGGRLGVLTWKHSECQLLVEFLRSVEVAPPAFPLLRWHRAEAQAGRVAELAPRCGFTADAAQRPGPEEMKLNSRSRSAVLHVFRKQRGALCADLEAAAADAFGWEPGADECVGGSSGSTAPAPADGQPGAAAP
;
A
#
# COMPACT_ATOMS: atom_id res chain seq x y z
N GLY A 1 -10.23 9.68 13.46
CA GLY A 1 -9.25 9.55 14.56
C GLY A 1 -8.26 10.70 14.54
N GLN A 2 -7.67 11.05 15.68
CA GLN A 2 -6.76 12.21 15.83
C GLN A 2 -5.56 12.16 14.87
N LEU A 3 -4.96 10.98 14.65
CA LEU A 3 -3.83 10.81 13.73
C LEU A 3 -4.18 11.20 12.28
N ARG A 4 -5.31 10.69 11.76
CA ARG A 4 -5.80 11.03 10.41
C ARG A 4 -6.10 12.52 10.28
N GLY A 5 -6.72 13.11 11.31
CA GLY A 5 -6.98 14.55 11.36
C GLY A 5 -5.69 15.39 11.32
N GLY A 6 -4.68 14.99 12.11
CA GLY A 6 -3.37 15.64 12.12
C GLY A 6 -2.64 15.53 10.78
N ALA A 7 -2.65 14.35 10.15
CA ALA A 7 -2.03 14.14 8.84
C ALA A 7 -2.73 14.95 7.72
N ALA A 8 -4.06 15.04 7.76
CA ALA A 8 -4.84 15.87 6.83
C ALA A 8 -4.58 17.36 7.04
N ALA A 9 -4.52 17.82 8.29
CA ALA A 9 -4.18 19.20 8.62
C ALA A 9 -2.75 19.55 8.17
N ALA A 10 -1.80 18.63 8.33
CA ALA A 10 -0.44 18.80 7.82
C ALA A 10 -0.41 18.90 6.29
N LEU A 11 -1.17 18.07 5.57
CA LEU A 11 -1.28 18.18 4.11
C LEU A 11 -1.80 19.56 3.69
N ALA A 12 -2.78 20.11 4.42
CA ALA A 12 -3.30 21.45 4.16
C ALA A 12 -2.26 22.55 4.45
N ALA A 13 -1.56 22.46 5.58
CA ALA A 13 -0.65 23.51 6.08
C ALA A 13 0.73 23.53 5.41
N LEU A 14 1.27 22.39 4.99
CA LEU A 14 2.62 22.32 4.42
C LEU A 14 2.72 23.08 3.10
N GLY A 15 3.82 23.80 2.89
CA GLY A 15 4.16 24.39 1.59
C GLY A 15 4.54 23.33 0.54
N PRO A 16 4.69 23.71 -0.73
CA PRO A 16 5.22 22.83 -1.78
C PRO A 16 6.57 22.23 -1.37
N GLY A 17 6.73 20.90 -1.49
CA GLY A 17 7.95 20.20 -1.07
C GLY A 17 8.11 20.04 0.45
N GLY A 18 7.17 20.53 1.26
CA GLY A 18 7.14 20.35 2.70
C GLY A 18 7.10 18.87 3.11
N ARG A 19 7.62 18.56 4.30
CA ARG A 19 7.72 17.18 4.78
C ARG A 19 6.89 16.95 6.02
N LEU A 20 6.24 15.79 6.10
CA LEU A 20 5.56 15.29 7.29
C LEU A 20 6.30 14.05 7.78
N GLY A 21 6.90 14.14 8.97
CA GLY A 21 7.43 12.98 9.69
C GLY A 21 6.39 12.45 10.66
N VAL A 22 6.09 11.16 10.60
CA VAL A 22 5.18 10.49 11.55
C VAL A 22 5.90 9.29 12.17
N LEU A 23 6.00 9.29 13.50
CA LEU A 23 6.49 8.15 14.25
C LEU A 23 5.29 7.34 14.76
N THR A 24 5.23 6.07 14.37
CA THR A 24 4.19 5.13 14.83
C THR A 24 4.83 4.04 15.67
N TRP A 25 4.16 3.54 16.72
CA TRP A 25 4.68 2.44 17.54
C TRP A 25 3.66 1.29 17.71
N LYS A 26 2.38 1.51 17.38
CA LYS A 26 1.35 0.46 17.31
C LYS A 26 1.02 0.10 15.86
N HIS A 27 0.68 -1.18 15.65
CA HIS A 27 0.22 -1.65 14.35
C HIS A 27 -1.02 -0.88 13.84
N SER A 28 -1.98 -0.60 14.73
CA SER A 28 -3.19 0.14 14.38
C SER A 28 -2.93 1.59 13.93
N GLU A 29 -1.92 2.24 14.50
CA GLU A 29 -1.51 3.59 14.07
C GLU A 29 -0.93 3.57 12.66
N CYS A 30 -0.08 2.57 12.37
CA CYS A 30 0.48 2.37 11.04
C CYS A 30 -0.62 2.09 9.99
N GLN A 31 -1.60 1.24 10.31
CA GLN A 31 -2.73 0.96 9.42
C GLN A 31 -3.55 2.21 9.11
N LEU A 32 -3.91 2.99 10.14
CA LEU A 32 -4.64 4.25 9.96
C LEU A 32 -3.86 5.26 9.10
N LEU A 33 -2.54 5.31 9.26
CA LEU A 33 -1.68 6.17 8.46
C LEU A 33 -1.65 5.70 7.00
N VAL A 34 -1.44 4.39 6.75
CA VAL A 34 -1.42 3.82 5.40
C VAL A 34 -2.75 4.00 4.68
N GLU A 35 -3.87 3.77 5.37
CA GLU A 35 -5.22 4.00 4.80
C GLU A 35 -5.41 5.47 4.40
N PHE A 36 -5.02 6.40 5.27
CA PHE A 36 -5.04 7.83 4.93
C PHE A 36 -4.16 8.12 3.70
N LEU A 37 -2.93 7.61 3.67
CA LEU A 37 -2.00 7.84 2.56
C LEU A 37 -2.55 7.34 1.24
N ARG A 38 -3.14 6.14 1.18
CA ARG A 38 -3.75 5.61 -0.05
C ARG A 38 -4.75 6.58 -0.68
N SER A 39 -5.49 7.34 0.14
CA SER A 39 -6.45 8.34 -0.35
C SER A 39 -5.82 9.63 -0.90
N VAL A 40 -4.55 9.89 -0.60
CA VAL A 40 -3.84 11.14 -0.98
C VAL A 40 -2.46 10.89 -1.58
N GLU A 41 -2.14 9.65 -1.94
CA GLU A 41 -0.84 9.27 -2.49
C GLU A 41 -0.72 9.78 -3.92
N VAL A 42 0.32 10.56 -4.16
CA VAL A 42 0.65 11.03 -5.51
C VAL A 42 1.43 9.94 -6.22
N ALA A 43 0.94 9.56 -7.40
CA ALA A 43 1.59 8.52 -8.19
C ALA A 43 3.02 8.92 -8.58
N PRO A 44 4.04 8.09 -8.30
CA PRO A 44 5.40 8.37 -8.74
C PRO A 44 5.49 8.32 -10.28
N PRO A 45 6.49 8.99 -10.91
CA PRO A 45 6.62 9.01 -12.37
C PRO A 45 6.71 7.63 -13.03
N ALA A 46 7.24 6.64 -12.30
CA ALA A 46 7.38 5.26 -12.77
C ALA A 46 6.10 4.41 -12.59
N PHE A 47 5.03 4.95 -11.97
CA PHE A 47 3.82 4.21 -11.68
C PHE A 47 3.13 3.74 -12.97
N PRO A 48 2.84 2.44 -13.14
CA PRO A 48 2.29 1.90 -14.40
C PRO A 48 0.98 2.56 -14.82
N LEU A 49 0.03 2.73 -13.89
CA LEU A 49 -1.26 3.35 -14.19
C LEU A 49 -1.12 4.81 -14.61
N LEU A 50 -0.14 5.55 -14.08
CA LEU A 50 0.13 6.92 -14.53
C LEU A 50 0.61 6.95 -15.99
N ARG A 51 1.45 5.99 -16.39
CA ARG A 51 1.94 5.87 -17.77
C ARG A 51 0.80 5.49 -18.73
N TRP A 52 0.01 4.50 -18.35
CA TRP A 52 -1.18 4.09 -19.09
C TRP A 52 -2.14 5.27 -19.27
N HIS A 53 -2.52 5.93 -18.17
CA HIS A 53 -3.45 7.05 -18.20
C HIS A 53 -2.98 8.18 -19.12
N ARG A 54 -1.69 8.54 -19.08
CA ARG A 54 -1.12 9.56 -19.98
C ARG A 54 -1.26 9.19 -21.46
N ALA A 55 -1.01 7.92 -21.81
CA ALA A 55 -1.15 7.45 -23.19
C ALA A 55 -2.62 7.46 -23.65
N GLU A 56 -3.54 7.04 -22.78
CA GLU A 56 -4.97 7.03 -23.06
C GLU A 56 -5.55 8.45 -23.18
N ALA A 57 -5.12 9.37 -22.31
CA ALA A 57 -5.54 10.76 -22.35
C ALA A 57 -5.03 11.47 -23.63
N GLN A 58 -3.79 11.20 -24.02
CA GLN A 58 -3.23 11.70 -25.28
C GLN A 58 -3.97 11.15 -26.51
N ALA A 59 -4.49 9.93 -26.43
CA ALA A 59 -5.33 9.34 -27.46
C ALA A 59 -6.80 9.77 -27.40
N GLY A 60 -7.19 10.59 -26.42
CA GLY A 60 -8.57 11.06 -26.23
C GLY A 60 -9.56 9.98 -25.76
N ARG A 61 -9.06 8.85 -25.23
CA ARG A 61 -9.91 7.74 -24.74
C ARG A 61 -10.33 7.90 -23.29
N VAL A 62 -9.55 8.60 -22.49
CA VAL A 62 -9.89 8.98 -21.10
C VAL A 62 -9.70 10.48 -20.90
N ALA A 63 -10.41 11.06 -19.93
CA ALA A 63 -10.26 12.46 -19.59
C ALA A 63 -8.91 12.72 -18.87
N GLU A 64 -8.33 13.90 -19.06
CA GLU A 64 -7.12 14.29 -18.33
C GLU A 64 -7.44 14.57 -16.84
N LEU A 65 -6.71 13.92 -15.93
CA LEU A 65 -6.86 14.15 -14.50
C LEU A 65 -6.20 15.46 -14.07
N ALA A 66 -6.98 16.30 -13.40
CA ALA A 66 -6.46 17.53 -12.80
C ALA A 66 -5.47 17.22 -11.66
N PRO A 67 -4.29 17.87 -11.61
CA PRO A 67 -3.32 17.63 -10.54
C PRO A 67 -3.85 18.06 -9.16
N ARG A 68 -3.70 17.19 -8.15
CA ARG A 68 -4.11 17.43 -6.76
C ARG A 68 -2.92 17.45 -5.82
N CYS A 69 -3.07 18.13 -4.68
CA CYS A 69 -2.09 18.09 -3.61
C CYS A 69 -2.20 16.75 -2.87
N GLY A 70 -1.06 16.10 -2.67
CA GLY A 70 -0.98 14.84 -1.93
C GLY A 70 0.43 14.60 -1.41
N PHE A 71 0.73 13.35 -1.07
CA PHE A 71 2.02 12.93 -0.54
C PHE A 71 2.69 11.87 -1.41
N THR A 72 4.01 11.94 -1.50
CA THR A 72 4.85 10.78 -1.83
C THR A 72 5.52 10.26 -0.55
N ALA A 73 5.68 8.95 -0.40
CA ALA A 73 6.35 8.35 0.74
C ALA A 73 7.82 8.05 0.44
N ASP A 74 8.71 8.46 1.34
CA ASP A 74 10.08 7.92 1.40
C ASP A 74 10.05 6.53 2.05
N ALA A 75 11.12 5.75 1.90
CA ALA A 75 11.23 4.44 2.56
C ALA A 75 11.13 4.60 4.09
N ALA A 76 10.23 3.82 4.70
CA ALA A 76 10.04 3.84 6.15
C ALA A 76 11.30 3.38 6.88
N GLN A 77 11.65 4.07 7.96
CA GLN A 77 12.85 3.80 8.73
C GLN A 77 12.50 3.13 10.05
N ARG A 78 13.30 2.13 10.44
CA ARG A 78 13.23 1.46 11.73
C ARG A 78 14.46 1.80 12.56
N PRO A 79 14.37 1.78 13.90
CA PRO A 79 15.53 1.97 14.75
C PRO A 79 16.63 0.96 14.44
N GLY A 80 17.88 1.41 14.56
CA GLY A 80 19.04 0.55 14.42
C GLY A 80 19.23 -0.39 15.63
N PRO A 81 20.07 -1.43 15.51
CA PRO A 81 20.35 -2.35 16.60
C PRO A 81 20.88 -1.69 17.88
N GLU A 82 21.65 -0.61 17.76
CA GLU A 82 22.19 0.15 18.90
C GLU A 82 21.08 0.87 19.67
N GLU A 83 20.20 1.59 18.96
CA GLU A 83 19.06 2.28 19.56
C GLU A 83 18.10 1.30 20.25
N MET A 84 17.89 0.11 19.68
CA MET A 84 17.03 -0.90 20.31
C MET A 84 17.59 -1.48 21.61
N LYS A 85 18.93 -1.44 21.82
CA LYS A 85 19.58 -1.87 23.07
C LYS A 85 19.45 -0.80 24.15
N LEU A 86 19.61 0.47 23.76
CA LEU A 86 19.56 1.61 24.68
C LEU A 86 18.13 1.98 25.08
N ASN A 87 17.17 1.80 24.16
CA ASN A 87 15.80 2.24 24.34
C ASN A 87 14.82 1.13 23.96
N SER A 88 14.33 0.38 24.95
CA SER A 88 13.40 -0.72 24.72
C SER A 88 12.07 -0.28 24.08
N ARG A 89 11.66 0.99 24.27
CA ARG A 89 10.43 1.55 23.69
C ARG A 89 10.54 1.84 22.20
N SER A 90 11.75 1.91 21.64
CA SER A 90 11.96 2.14 20.21
C SER A 90 11.71 0.89 19.37
N ARG A 91 11.70 -0.32 19.96
CA ARG A 91 11.70 -1.59 19.22
C ARG A 91 10.59 -1.73 18.17
N SER A 92 9.40 -1.18 18.43
CA SER A 92 8.28 -1.20 17.49
C SER A 92 8.08 0.11 16.72
N ALA A 93 8.94 1.10 16.93
CA ALA A 93 8.84 2.39 16.27
C ALA A 93 9.14 2.29 14.77
N VAL A 94 8.35 3.00 13.98
CA VAL A 94 8.55 3.18 12.55
C VAL A 94 8.41 4.66 12.23
N LEU A 95 9.44 5.24 11.62
CA LEU A 95 9.43 6.59 11.10
C LEU A 95 8.98 6.55 9.64
N HIS A 96 7.89 7.25 9.35
CA HIS A 96 7.40 7.49 8.01
C HIS A 96 7.68 8.93 7.63
N VAL A 97 8.21 9.17 6.44
CA VAL A 97 8.48 10.51 5.92
C VAL A 97 7.71 10.70 4.62
N PHE A 98 6.84 11.69 4.61
CA PHE A 98 6.03 12.07 3.45
C PHE A 98 6.46 13.41 2.92
N ARG A 99 6.45 13.58 1.60
CA ARG A 99 6.76 14.84 0.92
C ARG A 99 5.53 15.34 0.18
N LYS A 100 5.12 16.57 0.46
CA LYS A 100 3.98 17.19 -0.22
C LYS A 100 4.34 17.47 -1.67
N GLN A 101 3.54 16.93 -2.58
CA GLN A 101 3.69 17.12 -4.02
C GLN A 101 2.33 17.38 -4.68
N ARG A 102 2.38 17.78 -5.96
CA ARG A 102 1.21 17.94 -6.82
C ARG A 102 1.29 16.93 -7.96
N GLY A 103 0.22 16.18 -8.20
CA GLY A 103 0.16 15.21 -9.28
C GLY A 103 -1.17 14.47 -9.33
N ALA A 104 -1.27 13.45 -10.17
CA ALA A 104 -2.40 12.53 -10.17
C ALA A 104 -2.32 11.64 -8.92
N LEU A 105 -3.44 11.45 -8.24
CA LEU A 105 -3.50 10.56 -7.10
C LEU A 105 -3.61 9.11 -7.58
N CYS A 106 -2.99 8.17 -6.85
CA CYS A 106 -3.11 6.75 -7.15
C CYS A 106 -4.59 6.30 -7.20
N ALA A 107 -5.40 6.75 -6.23
CA ALA A 107 -6.83 6.43 -6.19
C ALA A 107 -7.61 6.95 -7.41
N ASP A 108 -7.30 8.16 -7.89
CA ASP A 108 -7.96 8.73 -9.08
C ASP A 108 -7.56 7.95 -10.35
N LEU A 109 -6.31 7.47 -10.43
CA LEU A 109 -5.83 6.62 -11.52
C LEU A 109 -6.47 5.23 -11.51
N GLU A 110 -6.64 4.64 -10.33
CA GLU A 110 -7.33 3.35 -10.15
C GLU A 110 -8.80 3.45 -10.57
N ALA A 111 -9.49 4.53 -10.19
CA ALA A 111 -10.86 4.78 -10.63
C ALA A 111 -10.96 4.94 -12.16
N ALA A 112 -10.08 5.75 -12.76
CA ALA A 112 -10.05 5.91 -14.21
C ALA A 112 -9.76 4.60 -14.96
N ALA A 113 -8.89 3.75 -14.41
CA ALA A 113 -8.63 2.42 -14.96
C ALA A 113 -9.86 1.50 -14.83
N ALA A 114 -10.49 1.48 -13.66
CA ALA A 114 -11.69 0.68 -13.45
C ALA A 114 -12.80 1.05 -14.44
N ASP A 115 -13.05 2.34 -14.64
CA ASP A 115 -14.03 2.83 -15.60
C ASP A 115 -13.66 2.43 -17.04
N ALA A 116 -12.39 2.57 -17.43
CA ALA A 116 -11.94 2.27 -18.78
C ALA A 116 -11.97 0.76 -19.11
N PHE A 117 -11.72 -0.11 -18.13
CA PHE A 117 -11.71 -1.56 -18.29
C PHE A 117 -13.04 -2.22 -17.90
N GLY A 118 -14.01 -1.48 -17.37
CA GLY A 118 -15.26 -2.02 -16.84
C GLY A 118 -15.04 -2.94 -15.62
N TRP A 119 -14.06 -2.61 -14.76
CA TRP A 119 -13.87 -3.34 -13.51
C TRP A 119 -14.89 -2.88 -12.48
N GLU A 120 -15.83 -3.76 -12.16
CA GLU A 120 -16.79 -3.49 -11.10
C GLU A 120 -16.06 -3.38 -9.75
N PRO A 121 -16.26 -2.29 -9.00
CA PRO A 121 -15.69 -2.15 -7.66
C PRO A 121 -16.38 -3.14 -6.72
N GLY A 122 -15.74 -4.29 -6.48
CA GLY A 122 -16.18 -5.26 -5.47
C GLY A 122 -16.73 -6.58 -5.99
N ALA A 123 -16.40 -7.01 -7.21
CA ALA A 123 -16.52 -8.42 -7.58
C ALA A 123 -15.44 -9.25 -6.88
N ASP A 124 -15.50 -9.31 -5.54
CA ASP A 124 -14.82 -10.31 -4.72
C ASP A 124 -15.57 -11.63 -4.85
N GLU A 125 -15.63 -12.17 -6.07
CA GLU A 125 -16.02 -13.56 -6.30
C GLU A 125 -14.78 -14.45 -6.14
N CYS A 126 -14.15 -14.41 -4.96
CA CYS A 126 -13.56 -15.62 -4.40
C CYS A 126 -14.69 -16.51 -3.85
N VAL A 127 -15.63 -16.91 -4.72
CA VAL A 127 -16.57 -17.99 -4.40
C VAL A 127 -15.76 -19.26 -4.30
N GLY A 128 -15.61 -19.73 -3.06
CA GLY A 128 -14.86 -20.92 -2.71
C GLY A 128 -15.34 -22.16 -3.48
N GLY A 129 -14.58 -22.56 -4.48
CA GLY A 129 -14.56 -23.92 -4.99
C GLY A 129 -13.65 -24.77 -4.11
N SER A 130 -14.07 -25.06 -2.88
CA SER A 130 -13.51 -26.19 -2.12
C SER A 130 -14.02 -27.49 -2.77
N SER A 131 -13.44 -27.84 -3.91
CA SER A 131 -13.56 -29.16 -4.49
C SER A 131 -12.56 -30.04 -3.78
N GLY A 132 -13.04 -30.80 -2.80
CA GLY A 132 -12.23 -31.75 -2.03
C GLY A 132 -11.43 -32.66 -2.96
N SER A 133 -10.11 -32.49 -2.94
CA SER A 133 -9.18 -33.50 -3.40
C SER A 133 -8.88 -34.39 -2.21
N THR A 134 -9.66 -35.46 -2.08
CA THR A 134 -9.38 -36.56 -1.17
C THR A 134 -8.08 -37.20 -1.61
N ALA A 135 -6.98 -36.86 -0.96
CA ALA A 135 -5.72 -37.58 -1.12
C ALA A 135 -5.93 -39.04 -0.67
N PRO A 136 -5.64 -40.05 -1.51
CA PRO A 136 -5.68 -41.43 -1.06
C PRO A 136 -4.57 -41.66 -0.03
N ALA A 137 -4.95 -42.25 1.10
CA ALA A 137 -4.04 -42.68 2.15
C ALA A 137 -3.05 -43.73 1.59
N PRO A 138 -1.73 -43.60 1.85
CA PRO A 138 -0.80 -44.68 1.58
C PRO A 138 -1.06 -45.83 2.56
N ALA A 139 -1.23 -47.03 2.01
CA ALA A 139 -1.47 -48.27 2.75
C ALA A 139 -0.25 -48.66 3.61
N ASP A 140 -0.52 -49.02 4.87
CA ASP A 140 0.41 -49.71 5.74
C ASP A 140 0.79 -51.08 5.16
N GLY A 141 2.09 -51.38 5.15
CA GLY A 141 2.62 -52.68 4.71
C GLY A 141 4.15 -52.78 4.80
N GLN A 142 4.69 -52.87 6.01
CA GLN A 142 5.98 -53.52 6.31
C GLN A 142 5.86 -55.06 6.13
N PRO A 143 6.92 -55.90 6.25
CA PRO A 143 8.38 -55.66 6.43
C PRO A 143 9.25 -56.52 5.47
N GLY A 144 10.58 -56.37 5.48
CA GLY A 144 11.43 -57.42 4.94
C GLY A 144 12.95 -57.17 4.94
N ALA A 145 13.63 -57.87 5.85
CA ALA A 145 14.95 -58.50 5.74
C ALA A 145 16.17 -57.59 5.43
N ALA A 146 17.05 -57.34 6.40
CA ALA A 146 18.13 -58.22 6.88
C ALA A 146 19.41 -58.10 6.03
N ALA A 147 20.49 -57.75 6.74
CA ALA A 147 21.87 -57.57 6.29
C ALA A 147 22.47 -58.87 5.67
N PRO A 148 23.70 -58.85 5.12
CA PRO A 148 24.93 -58.50 5.87
C PRO A 148 25.71 -57.28 5.34
#